data_AF-A0A0K1NZT7-F1
#
_entry.id   AF-A0A0K1NZT7-F1
#
_cell.length_a   1.000
_cell.length_b   1.000
_cell.length_c   1.000
_cell.angle_alpha   90.00
_cell.angle_beta   90.00
_cell.angle_gamma   90.00
#
_symmetry.space_group_name_H-M   'P 1'
#
loop_
_entity.id
_entity.type
_entity.pdbx_description
1 polymer ?
#
loop_
_entity_poly.entity_id
_entity_poly.type
_entity_poly.pdbx_seq_one_letter_code
_entity_poly.pdbx_strand_id
1 'polypeptide(L)'
;GYCIISVLETMKTYSAEDGLTEEALVTKLRTCRCHHLFLHTSLKHNSSGTCRWGEFGEGGLLWGECSARHFEWFEGSPVNELLFKVKELYSLDDKVTFRNVTVSSENRPRPLHLGTATQIGAIPTEGIPCLLKVLLPSNCTGLPVVYVRDLLLNPPAYVIASRIQAACKLMSNVTCSIPEFTCVSSAKLVKLLELREANHIEFCKIKSVLDEILQMHKNSELNEILKLLMDPAWVATGLKVDFETLVSECEWVSRRIGEMISSDGESDQKMSTYPIIPSEFFEDMESSWKGRVRRIHLEEEFAEVERAAEALSLAITEDFIPIILRIKATTAPFGGPKGEILYVLVDEICRGTETAKGTCIAGSIVETLDTIGCLGMVSTHLHGIFNLPLTTKNIVHKAMGTECVDGQTKPTWKLIDGICKESLAFETAQREGIPETLIQRAEELYFSVYAKDAISGRNDKNLEMFPSDTSVNSSNEASDQLSVIRNRAIRSKMDSANRMEVLWKEVEIAVTIMCQEKLYELYKIKGTSELAEINCVKISAREQPPPSTIGASSVYVMLRPDKKLYVGETDDLEGRVRAHRSKDGMRNAPFLYFLVPGKSMACQLETLLINQLPNHGF
;
A
#
# COMPACT_ATOMS: atom_id res chain seq x y z
N GLY A 1 -31.68 19.56 -29.93
CA GLY A 1 -31.26 18.71 -28.81
C GLY A 1 -29.77 18.47 -28.92
N TYR A 2 -29.14 18.06 -27.83
CA TYR A 2 -27.70 17.78 -27.78
C TYR A 2 -27.40 16.29 -27.99
N CYS A 3 -26.16 16.01 -28.36
CA CYS A 3 -25.56 14.68 -28.41
C CYS A 3 -24.45 14.60 -27.36
N ILE A 4 -24.27 13.45 -26.72
CA ILE A 4 -23.04 13.11 -25.98
C ILE A 4 -22.48 11.79 -26.49
N ILE A 5 -21.18 11.78 -26.77
CA ILE A 5 -20.46 10.57 -27.16
C ILE A 5 -19.48 10.23 -26.03
N SER A 6 -19.64 9.05 -25.46
CA SER A 6 -18.78 8.52 -24.41
C SER A 6 -17.91 7.42 -24.98
N VAL A 7 -16.59 7.47 -24.76
CA VAL A 7 -15.64 6.45 -25.21
C VAL A 7 -14.93 5.87 -23.98
N LEU A 8 -14.93 4.54 -23.86
CA LEU A 8 -14.22 3.80 -22.83
C LEU A 8 -13.07 3.03 -23.47
N GLU A 9 -11.87 3.59 -23.39
CA GLU A 9 -10.63 3.04 -23.96
C GLU A 9 -10.37 1.61 -23.45
N THR A 10 -10.26 1.41 -22.14
CA THR A 10 -10.06 0.08 -21.50
C THR A 10 -11.05 -1.02 -21.92
N MET A 11 -12.26 -0.66 -22.35
CA MET A 11 -13.29 -1.62 -22.80
C MET A 11 -13.38 -1.74 -24.33
N LYS A 12 -12.70 -0.85 -25.06
CA LYS A 12 -12.80 -0.67 -26.51
C LYS A 12 -14.28 -0.53 -26.92
N THR A 13 -15.01 0.34 -26.23
CA THR A 13 -16.44 0.62 -26.45
C THR A 13 -16.73 2.12 -26.58
N TYR A 14 -17.80 2.46 -27.30
CA TYR A 14 -18.34 3.82 -27.35
C TYR A 14 -19.87 3.82 -27.41
N SER A 15 -20.49 4.83 -26.82
CA SER A 15 -21.92 5.10 -26.94
C SER A 15 -22.17 6.54 -27.41
N ALA A 16 -23.21 6.75 -28.22
CA ALA A 16 -23.67 8.05 -28.67
C ALA A 16 -25.14 8.24 -28.26
N GLU A 17 -25.41 9.13 -27.30
CA GLU A 17 -26.77 9.44 -26.84
C GLU A 17 -27.25 10.76 -27.46
N ASP A 18 -28.15 10.64 -28.44
CA ASP A 18 -28.77 11.77 -29.15
C ASP A 18 -30.08 12.27 -28.51
N GLY A 19 -30.46 13.50 -28.86
CA GLY A 19 -31.77 14.06 -28.52
C GLY A 19 -31.89 14.59 -27.09
N LEU A 20 -30.77 14.77 -26.38
CA LEU A 20 -30.75 15.25 -25.00
C LEU A 20 -31.20 16.72 -24.89
N THR A 21 -31.79 17.07 -23.75
CA THR A 21 -31.98 18.48 -23.34
C THR A 21 -30.68 19.02 -22.75
N GLU A 22 -30.55 20.34 -22.67
CA GLU A 22 -29.37 20.99 -22.07
C GLU A 22 -29.15 20.53 -20.62
N GLU A 23 -30.22 20.51 -19.83
CA GLU A 23 -30.23 20.03 -18.45
C GLU A 23 -29.84 18.55 -18.31
N ALA A 24 -30.30 17.69 -19.22
CA ALA A 24 -29.96 16.27 -19.21
C ALA A 24 -28.47 16.06 -19.52
N LEU A 25 -27.90 16.85 -20.43
CA LEU A 25 -26.48 16.81 -20.74
C LEU A 25 -25.62 17.33 -19.58
N VAL A 26 -25.98 18.46 -18.97
CA VAL A 26 -25.30 18.98 -17.76
C VAL A 26 -25.37 17.97 -16.62
N THR A 27 -26.53 17.34 -16.41
CA THR A 27 -26.71 16.27 -15.41
C THR A 27 -25.75 15.11 -15.66
N LYS A 28 -25.67 14.62 -16.91
CA LYS A 28 -24.72 13.57 -17.30
C LYS A 28 -23.26 13.98 -17.07
N LEU A 29 -22.86 15.18 -17.49
CA LEU A 29 -21.49 15.67 -17.27
C LEU A 29 -21.12 15.76 -15.79
N ARG A 30 -22.08 16.08 -14.91
CA ARG A 30 -21.87 16.08 -13.44
C ARG A 30 -21.79 14.68 -12.83
N THR A 31 -22.48 13.69 -13.40
CA THR A 31 -22.44 12.30 -12.90
C THR A 31 -21.29 11.47 -13.45
N CYS A 32 -20.90 11.71 -14.70
CA CYS A 32 -19.89 10.93 -15.39
C CYS A 32 -18.49 11.48 -15.10
N ARG A 33 -17.56 10.61 -14.68
CA ARG A 33 -16.14 10.94 -14.60
C ARG A 33 -15.53 10.82 -16.00
N CYS A 34 -15.05 11.93 -16.56
CA CYS A 34 -14.34 11.99 -17.84
C CYS A 34 -12.87 12.41 -17.60
N HIS A 35 -11.92 11.74 -18.26
CA HIS A 35 -10.51 12.17 -18.24
C HIS A 35 -10.25 13.34 -19.19
N HIS A 36 -10.86 13.31 -20.37
CA HIS A 36 -10.77 14.36 -21.39
C HIS A 36 -12.19 14.73 -21.85
N LEU A 37 -12.40 16.00 -22.17
CA LEU A 37 -13.66 16.54 -22.70
C LEU A 37 -13.41 17.12 -24.09
N PHE A 38 -14.19 16.68 -25.07
CA PHE A 38 -14.11 17.14 -26.45
C PHE A 38 -15.41 17.81 -26.86
N LEU A 39 -15.32 18.99 -27.46
CA LEU A 39 -16.45 19.78 -27.90
C LEU A 39 -16.44 19.89 -29.43
N HIS A 40 -17.51 19.46 -30.07
CA HIS A 40 -17.63 19.50 -31.52
C HIS A 40 -18.03 20.90 -32.00
N THR A 41 -17.40 21.44 -33.05
CA THR A 41 -17.59 22.84 -33.47
C THR A 41 -19.01 23.22 -33.89
N SER A 42 -19.90 22.25 -34.12
CA SER A 42 -21.34 22.51 -34.25
C SER A 42 -21.93 23.27 -33.06
N LEU A 43 -21.37 23.14 -31.85
CA LEU A 43 -21.80 23.91 -30.68
C LEU A 43 -21.55 25.42 -30.82
N LYS A 44 -20.58 25.86 -31.66
CA LYS A 44 -20.28 27.29 -31.89
C LYS A 44 -21.39 28.03 -32.65
N HIS A 45 -22.26 27.30 -33.33
CA HIS A 45 -23.33 27.84 -34.18
C HIS A 45 -24.69 27.58 -33.52
N ASN A 46 -25.35 28.63 -33.05
CA ASN A 46 -26.71 28.50 -32.52
C ASN A 46 -27.79 28.64 -33.61
N SER A 47 -29.02 28.28 -33.24
CA SER A 47 -30.22 28.34 -34.09
C SER A 47 -30.53 29.75 -34.63
N SER A 48 -30.02 30.80 -33.99
CA SER A 48 -30.22 32.21 -34.34
C SER A 48 -29.05 32.83 -35.13
N GLY A 49 -28.07 32.03 -35.55
CA GLY A 49 -26.97 32.47 -36.43
C GLY A 49 -25.90 33.34 -35.75
N THR A 50 -25.88 33.42 -34.42
CA THR A 50 -24.85 34.16 -33.67
C THR A 50 -23.72 33.22 -33.24
N CYS A 51 -22.48 33.56 -33.60
CA CYS A 51 -21.29 32.71 -33.39
C CYS A 51 -20.73 32.76 -31.95
N ARG A 52 -21.60 32.86 -30.93
CA ARG A 52 -21.20 32.96 -29.51
C ARG A 52 -22.04 32.03 -28.63
N TRP A 53 -21.70 30.75 -28.66
CA TRP A 53 -22.05 29.86 -27.56
C TRP A 53 -21.38 30.36 -26.27
N GLY A 54 -22.18 30.68 -25.26
CA GLY A 54 -21.69 30.92 -23.90
C GLY A 54 -21.77 32.34 -23.32
N GLU A 55 -22.14 33.38 -24.09
CA GLU A 55 -22.28 34.73 -23.51
C GLU A 55 -23.75 35.09 -23.21
N PHE A 56 -24.67 35.03 -24.19
CA PHE A 56 -26.11 35.25 -23.96
C PHE A 56 -26.95 34.46 -24.99
N GLY A 57 -27.55 33.33 -24.59
CA GLY A 57 -28.43 32.53 -25.48
C GLY A 57 -28.58 31.06 -25.08
N GLU A 58 -29.15 30.24 -25.99
CA GLU A 58 -29.21 28.77 -25.89
C GLU A 58 -27.81 28.19 -25.63
N GLY A 59 -27.69 27.21 -24.73
CA GLY A 59 -26.41 26.58 -24.40
C GLY A 59 -25.65 27.20 -23.22
N GLY A 60 -26.20 28.20 -22.52
CA GLY A 60 -25.53 28.87 -21.40
C GLY A 60 -25.28 28.01 -20.15
N LEU A 61 -26.19 27.09 -19.79
CA LEU A 61 -25.97 26.16 -18.67
C LEU A 61 -24.90 25.13 -19.02
N LEU A 62 -24.93 24.63 -20.26
CA LEU A 62 -23.92 23.70 -20.75
C LEU A 62 -22.54 24.37 -20.87
N TRP A 63 -22.48 25.61 -21.34
CA TRP A 63 -21.24 26.39 -21.39
C TRP A 63 -20.65 26.62 -20.00
N GLY A 64 -21.46 26.97 -19.00
CA GLY A 64 -21.02 27.09 -17.61
C GLY A 64 -20.40 25.80 -17.05
N GLU A 65 -20.98 24.64 -17.38
CA GLU A 65 -20.44 23.33 -16.95
C GLU A 65 -19.16 22.93 -17.70
N CYS A 66 -19.08 23.21 -19.01
CA CYS A 66 -17.92 22.86 -19.84
C CYS A 66 -16.74 23.80 -19.62
N SER A 67 -16.98 25.11 -19.46
CA SER A 67 -15.93 26.13 -19.26
C SER A 67 -15.18 26.00 -17.92
N ALA A 68 -15.79 25.35 -16.93
CA ALA A 68 -15.13 24.98 -15.67
C ALA A 68 -14.17 23.78 -15.81
N ARG A 69 -14.07 23.16 -16.99
CA ARG A 69 -13.25 21.96 -17.26
C ARG A 69 -12.26 22.25 -18.39
N HIS A 70 -11.17 21.50 -18.42
CA HIS A 70 -10.29 21.50 -19.59
C HIS A 70 -10.97 20.75 -20.75
N PHE A 71 -11.02 21.37 -21.93
CA PHE A 71 -11.62 20.80 -23.13
C PHE A 71 -10.86 21.17 -24.40
N GLU A 72 -11.02 20.35 -25.43
CA GLU A 72 -10.51 20.62 -26.79
C GLU A 72 -11.64 20.71 -27.82
N TRP A 73 -11.44 21.52 -28.86
CA TRP A 73 -12.37 21.63 -29.99
C TRP A 73 -11.97 20.68 -31.12
N PHE A 74 -12.95 20.03 -31.76
CA PHE A 74 -12.72 19.21 -32.94
C PHE A 74 -13.83 19.37 -33.99
N GLU A 75 -13.51 19.02 -35.24
CA GLU A 75 -14.40 19.16 -36.41
C GLU A 75 -14.49 17.82 -37.17
N GLY A 76 -15.58 17.60 -37.90
CA GLY A 76 -15.73 16.45 -38.80
C GLY A 76 -16.86 15.52 -38.38
N SER A 77 -16.62 14.20 -38.40
CA SER A 77 -17.60 13.21 -37.95
C SER A 77 -17.49 13.05 -36.42
N PRO A 78 -18.54 13.38 -35.64
CA PRO A 78 -18.46 13.41 -34.18
C PRO A 78 -17.95 12.11 -33.54
N VAL A 79 -18.34 10.96 -34.10
CA VAL A 79 -17.90 9.64 -33.61
C VAL A 79 -16.50 9.30 -34.11
N ASN A 80 -16.25 9.38 -35.42
CA ASN A 80 -15.00 8.89 -36.00
C ASN A 80 -13.80 9.72 -35.54
N GLU A 81 -13.95 11.04 -35.48
CA GLU A 81 -12.85 11.94 -35.08
C GLU A 81 -12.55 11.81 -33.58
N LEU A 82 -13.59 11.64 -32.74
CA LEU A 82 -13.39 11.39 -31.32
C LEU A 82 -12.68 10.03 -31.08
N LEU A 83 -13.04 8.99 -31.84
CA LEU A 83 -12.34 7.71 -31.77
C LEU A 83 -10.88 7.81 -32.25
N PHE A 84 -10.59 8.63 -33.27
CA PHE A 84 -9.22 8.92 -33.71
C PHE A 84 -8.43 9.66 -32.62
N LYS A 85 -9.00 10.71 -32.02
CA LYS A 85 -8.40 11.45 -30.90
C LYS A 85 -8.13 10.57 -29.68
N VAL A 86 -9.02 9.64 -29.35
CA VAL A 86 -8.77 8.66 -28.27
C VAL A 86 -7.63 7.70 -28.63
N LYS A 87 -7.48 7.27 -29.89
CA LYS A 87 -6.31 6.48 -30.29
C LYS A 87 -5.01 7.26 -30.17
N GLU A 88 -4.99 8.51 -30.60
CA GLU A 88 -3.84 9.42 -30.48
C GLU A 88 -3.41 9.62 -29.01
N LEU A 89 -4.37 9.99 -28.14
CA LEU A 89 -4.13 10.21 -26.71
C LEU A 89 -3.57 8.99 -25.97
N TYR A 90 -4.10 7.79 -26.27
CA TYR A 90 -3.72 6.55 -25.58
C TYR A 90 -2.71 5.71 -26.38
N SER A 91 -2.15 6.25 -27.48
CA SER A 91 -1.15 5.59 -28.34
C SER A 91 -1.58 4.18 -28.83
N LEU A 92 -2.86 4.04 -29.24
CA LEU A 92 -3.43 2.79 -29.73
C LEU A 92 -3.15 2.59 -31.24
N ASP A 93 -2.94 1.34 -31.66
CA ASP A 93 -2.84 0.97 -33.09
C ASP A 93 -4.11 1.38 -33.85
N ASP A 94 -3.96 1.95 -35.04
CA ASP A 94 -5.05 2.32 -35.96
C ASP A 94 -6.03 1.15 -36.23
N LYS A 95 -5.57 -0.09 -36.15
CA LYS A 95 -6.39 -1.30 -36.30
C LYS A 95 -7.33 -1.58 -35.13
N VAL A 96 -7.15 -0.94 -33.97
CA VAL A 96 -8.04 -1.12 -32.82
C VAL A 96 -9.43 -0.61 -33.17
N THR A 97 -10.44 -1.49 -33.08
CA THR A 97 -11.83 -1.15 -33.32
C THR A 97 -12.56 -0.95 -32.00
N PHE A 98 -13.36 0.12 -31.92
CA PHE A 98 -14.24 0.37 -30.79
C PHE A 98 -15.64 -0.15 -31.13
N ARG A 99 -16.22 -0.92 -30.21
CA ARG A 99 -17.56 -1.49 -30.37
C ARG A 99 -18.62 -0.45 -30.03
N ASN A 100 -19.62 -0.32 -30.89
CA ASN A 100 -20.77 0.53 -30.62
C ASN A 100 -21.68 -0.14 -29.58
N VAL A 101 -21.88 0.52 -28.44
CA VAL A 101 -22.72 0.06 -27.34
C VAL A 101 -23.90 1.02 -27.08
N THR A 102 -24.23 1.83 -28.09
CA THR A 102 -25.38 2.73 -28.08
C THR A 102 -26.68 1.95 -27.98
N VAL A 103 -27.47 2.25 -26.94
CA VAL A 103 -28.85 1.77 -26.80
C VAL A 103 -29.77 2.77 -27.47
N SER A 104 -30.69 2.31 -28.32
CA SER A 104 -31.65 3.18 -29.01
C SER A 104 -32.54 3.93 -28.01
N SER A 105 -32.80 5.21 -28.29
CA SER A 105 -33.56 6.11 -27.41
C SER A 105 -35.08 5.93 -27.49
N GLU A 106 -35.57 5.07 -28.39
CA GLU A 106 -36.99 4.81 -28.58
C GLU A 106 -37.64 4.27 -27.30
N ASN A 107 -38.62 5.01 -26.77
CA ASN A 107 -39.35 4.70 -25.55
C ASN A 107 -38.51 4.70 -24.25
N ARG A 108 -37.39 5.43 -24.22
CA ARG A 108 -36.69 5.73 -22.96
C ARG A 108 -37.46 6.79 -22.14
N PRO A 109 -37.65 6.63 -20.82
CA PRO A 109 -38.16 7.69 -19.97
C PRO A 109 -37.26 8.92 -20.03
N ARG A 110 -37.84 10.13 -19.95
CA ARG A 110 -37.03 11.35 -19.85
C ARG A 110 -36.28 11.36 -18.51
N PRO A 111 -34.98 11.72 -18.49
CA PRO A 111 -34.26 11.90 -17.24
C PRO A 111 -34.85 13.06 -16.42
N LEU A 112 -34.53 13.10 -15.13
CA LEU A 112 -34.96 14.19 -14.25
C LEU A 112 -34.43 15.55 -14.73
N HIS A 113 -35.26 16.59 -14.59
CA HIS A 113 -34.82 17.98 -14.75
C HIS A 113 -33.70 18.29 -13.76
N LEU A 114 -32.75 19.15 -14.16
CA LEU A 114 -31.57 19.49 -13.35
C LEU A 114 -31.99 20.04 -11.98
N GLY A 115 -32.99 20.93 -11.97
CA GLY A 115 -33.57 21.47 -10.73
C GLY A 115 -34.13 20.38 -9.80
N THR A 116 -34.89 19.41 -10.33
CA THR A 116 -35.44 18.30 -9.55
C THR A 116 -34.34 17.38 -9.03
N ALA A 117 -33.39 17.00 -9.88
CA ALA A 117 -32.25 16.14 -9.53
C ALA A 117 -31.37 16.76 -8.43
N THR A 118 -31.19 18.08 -8.46
CA THR A 118 -30.54 18.87 -7.42
C THR A 118 -31.39 18.94 -6.13
N GLN A 119 -32.68 19.29 -6.22
CA GLN A 119 -33.57 19.46 -5.06
C GLN A 119 -33.79 18.19 -4.23
N ILE A 120 -33.80 17.01 -4.85
CA ILE A 120 -33.85 15.71 -4.14
C ILE A 120 -32.46 15.23 -3.68
N GLY A 121 -31.41 16.00 -3.95
CA GLY A 121 -30.01 15.66 -3.67
C GLY A 121 -29.53 14.39 -4.38
N ALA A 122 -30.10 14.03 -5.53
CA ALA A 122 -29.57 12.96 -6.37
C ALA A 122 -28.22 13.39 -6.97
N ILE A 123 -28.15 14.63 -7.45
CA ILE A 123 -26.89 15.35 -7.70
C ILE A 123 -26.45 15.97 -6.36
N PRO A 124 -25.25 15.67 -5.84
CA PRO A 124 -24.74 16.32 -4.64
C PRO A 124 -24.66 17.83 -4.83
N THR A 125 -25.25 18.60 -3.91
CA THR A 125 -25.26 20.06 -3.93
C THR A 125 -25.21 20.56 -2.50
N GLU A 126 -24.42 21.60 -2.24
CA GLU A 126 -24.23 22.13 -0.90
C GLU A 126 -25.56 22.60 -0.29
N GLY A 127 -25.75 22.33 1.00
CA GLY A 127 -26.99 22.65 1.73
C GLY A 127 -28.20 21.76 1.42
N ILE A 128 -28.17 20.89 0.40
CA ILE A 128 -29.33 20.05 0.04
C ILE A 128 -29.18 18.61 0.56
N PRO A 129 -30.14 18.08 1.34
CA PRO A 129 -30.11 16.70 1.81
C PRO A 129 -30.36 15.71 0.67
N CYS A 130 -29.64 14.58 0.69
CA CYS A 130 -29.76 13.52 -0.31
C CYS A 130 -30.89 12.54 0.05
N LEU A 131 -31.95 12.49 -0.75
CA LEU A 131 -33.08 11.57 -0.57
C LEU A 131 -32.64 10.09 -0.50
N LEU A 132 -31.60 9.72 -1.26
CA LEU A 132 -31.06 8.36 -1.26
C LEU A 132 -30.46 7.94 0.09
N LYS A 133 -29.98 8.89 0.92
CA LYS A 133 -29.52 8.61 2.29
C LYS A 133 -30.67 8.32 3.26
N VAL A 134 -31.91 8.62 2.88
CA VAL A 134 -33.12 8.40 3.69
C VAL A 134 -33.88 7.16 3.21
N LEU A 135 -33.92 6.93 1.90
CA LEU A 135 -34.60 5.76 1.30
C LEU A 135 -33.81 4.46 1.45
N LEU A 136 -32.48 4.52 1.45
CA LEU A 136 -31.62 3.34 1.60
C LEU A 136 -31.23 3.15 3.07
N PRO A 137 -31.10 1.90 3.56
CA PRO A 137 -30.58 1.61 4.90
C PRO A 137 -29.24 2.30 5.18
N SER A 138 -28.96 2.66 6.43
CA SER A 138 -27.75 3.42 6.80
C SER A 138 -26.43 2.66 6.60
N ASN A 139 -26.48 1.33 6.50
CA ASN A 139 -25.34 0.48 6.10
C ASN A 139 -25.17 0.37 4.57
N CYS A 140 -26.12 0.89 3.78
CA CYS A 140 -26.07 0.86 2.32
C CYS A 140 -25.18 2.00 1.80
N THR A 141 -23.89 1.73 1.63
CA THR A 141 -22.90 2.68 1.13
C THR A 141 -22.27 2.19 -0.19
N GLY A 142 -21.62 3.09 -0.92
CA GLY A 142 -20.94 2.74 -2.18
C GLY A 142 -21.90 2.39 -3.33
N LEU A 143 -21.72 1.20 -3.91
CA LEU A 143 -22.27 0.84 -5.23
C LEU A 143 -23.80 0.85 -5.33
N PRO A 144 -24.61 0.35 -4.37
CA PRO A 144 -26.06 0.38 -4.51
C PRO A 144 -26.61 1.81 -4.55
N VAL A 145 -26.02 2.73 -3.78
CA VAL A 145 -26.39 4.16 -3.80
C VAL A 145 -26.04 4.79 -5.15
N VAL A 146 -24.90 4.42 -5.74
CA VAL A 146 -24.50 4.88 -7.08
C VAL A 146 -25.42 4.32 -8.15
N TYR A 147 -25.77 3.03 -8.09
CA TYR A 147 -26.67 2.37 -9.04
C TYR A 147 -28.08 2.96 -9.01
N VAL A 148 -28.68 3.15 -7.82
CA VAL A 148 -30.00 3.79 -7.70
C VAL A 148 -29.96 5.25 -8.13
N ARG A 149 -28.88 5.99 -7.84
CA ARG A 149 -28.67 7.35 -8.37
C ARG A 149 -28.65 7.36 -9.89
N ASP A 150 -27.91 6.45 -10.51
CA ASP A 150 -27.80 6.38 -11.97
C ASP A 150 -29.13 5.99 -12.61
N LEU A 151 -29.90 5.05 -12.03
CA LEU A 151 -31.25 4.73 -12.51
C LEU A 151 -32.22 5.92 -12.45
N LEU A 152 -32.06 6.85 -11.50
CA LEU A 152 -32.88 8.07 -11.41
C LEU A 152 -32.45 9.14 -12.42
N LEU A 153 -31.16 9.29 -12.67
CA LEU A 153 -30.61 10.34 -13.53
C LEU A 153 -30.50 9.91 -15.01
N ASN A 154 -30.40 8.61 -15.27
CA ASN A 154 -30.21 7.99 -16.58
C ASN A 154 -31.18 6.80 -16.80
N PRO A 155 -32.49 6.92 -16.54
CA PRO A 155 -33.44 5.79 -16.52
C PRO A 155 -33.38 4.94 -17.80
N PRO A 156 -33.28 3.60 -17.71
CA PRO A 156 -33.14 2.73 -18.88
C PRO A 156 -34.47 2.61 -19.66
N ALA A 157 -34.40 2.07 -20.89
CA ALA A 157 -35.59 1.81 -21.71
C ALA A 157 -36.59 0.90 -20.99
N TYR A 158 -37.89 1.04 -21.29
CA TYR A 158 -38.99 0.36 -20.58
C TYR A 158 -38.80 -1.16 -20.47
N VAL A 159 -38.30 -1.82 -21.54
CA VAL A 159 -38.02 -3.27 -21.54
C VAL A 159 -37.02 -3.65 -20.45
N ILE A 160 -35.89 -2.93 -20.37
CA ILE A 160 -34.83 -3.15 -19.39
C ILE A 160 -35.31 -2.81 -17.98
N ALA A 161 -36.04 -1.71 -17.81
CA ALA A 161 -36.65 -1.34 -16.53
C ALA A 161 -37.62 -2.43 -16.02
N SER A 162 -38.42 -3.01 -16.92
CA SER A 162 -39.33 -4.13 -16.61
C SER A 162 -38.58 -5.40 -16.22
N ARG A 163 -37.44 -5.71 -16.86
CA ARG A 163 -36.55 -6.82 -16.46
C ARG A 163 -35.96 -6.64 -15.06
N ILE A 164 -35.45 -5.45 -14.75
CA ILE A 164 -34.95 -5.11 -13.40
C ILE A 164 -36.06 -5.28 -12.37
N GLN A 165 -37.25 -4.73 -12.62
CA GLN A 165 -38.39 -4.88 -11.72
C GLN A 165 -38.83 -6.35 -11.54
N ALA A 166 -38.80 -7.16 -12.61
CA ALA A 166 -39.10 -8.58 -12.53
C ALA A 166 -38.06 -9.33 -11.68
N ALA A 167 -36.76 -9.05 -11.87
CA ALA A 167 -35.69 -9.62 -11.06
C ALA A 167 -35.87 -9.28 -9.56
N CYS A 168 -36.14 -8.02 -9.23
CA CYS A 168 -36.40 -7.61 -7.84
C CYS A 168 -37.63 -8.30 -7.22
N LYS A 169 -38.71 -8.50 -7.99
CA LYS A 169 -39.92 -9.22 -7.54
C LYS A 169 -39.69 -10.72 -7.34
N LEU A 170 -38.78 -11.33 -8.10
CA LEU A 170 -38.36 -12.70 -7.83
C LEU A 170 -37.48 -12.73 -6.57
N MET A 171 -36.46 -11.88 -6.48
CA MET A 171 -35.57 -11.77 -5.31
C MET A 171 -36.31 -11.60 -3.97
N SER A 172 -37.43 -10.87 -3.94
CA SER A 172 -38.23 -10.71 -2.70
C SER A 172 -38.94 -11.98 -2.23
N ASN A 173 -39.04 -13.00 -3.10
CA ASN A 173 -39.80 -14.23 -2.87
C ASN A 173 -38.90 -15.49 -2.86
N VAL A 174 -37.57 -15.32 -3.00
CA VAL A 174 -36.58 -16.42 -2.98
C VAL A 174 -36.53 -17.05 -1.58
N THR A 175 -36.44 -18.38 -1.52
CA THR A 175 -36.36 -19.14 -0.26
C THR A 175 -34.92 -19.49 0.15
N CYS A 176 -33.98 -19.39 -0.78
CA CYS A 176 -32.55 -19.68 -0.58
C CYS A 176 -31.70 -18.41 -0.37
N SER A 177 -30.44 -18.59 0.03
CA SER A 177 -29.49 -17.47 0.11
C SER A 177 -29.03 -17.04 -1.28
N ILE A 178 -29.14 -15.73 -1.55
CA ILE A 178 -28.55 -15.11 -2.74
C ILE A 178 -27.04 -14.95 -2.50
N PRO A 179 -26.15 -15.30 -3.46
CA PRO A 179 -24.71 -15.08 -3.33
C PRO A 179 -24.36 -13.59 -3.11
N GLU A 180 -23.38 -13.32 -2.25
CA GLU A 180 -22.87 -11.96 -2.04
C GLU A 180 -21.90 -11.63 -3.17
N PHE A 181 -22.38 -10.91 -4.20
CA PHE A 181 -21.59 -10.68 -5.40
C PHE A 181 -20.33 -9.85 -5.15
N THR A 182 -19.17 -10.42 -5.44
CA THR A 182 -17.88 -9.75 -5.30
C THR A 182 -17.79 -8.59 -6.31
N CYS A 183 -17.99 -7.36 -5.84
CA CYS A 183 -18.03 -6.19 -6.71
C CYS A 183 -16.62 -5.76 -7.17
N VAL A 184 -16.32 -5.95 -8.47
CA VAL A 184 -15.03 -5.56 -9.07
C VAL A 184 -15.21 -4.59 -10.24
N SER A 185 -14.30 -3.62 -10.37
CA SER A 185 -14.24 -2.75 -11.56
C SER A 185 -13.79 -3.56 -12.78
N SER A 186 -14.72 -3.76 -13.71
CA SER A 186 -14.47 -4.49 -14.95
C SER A 186 -13.38 -3.85 -15.81
N ALA A 187 -13.35 -2.51 -15.90
CA ALA A 187 -12.30 -1.75 -16.59
C ALA A 187 -10.90 -1.97 -15.97
N LYS A 188 -10.82 -2.04 -14.62
CA LYS A 188 -9.57 -2.35 -13.91
C LYS A 188 -9.09 -3.76 -14.23
N LEU A 189 -10.00 -4.75 -14.19
CA LEU A 189 -9.67 -6.15 -14.46
C LEU A 189 -9.18 -6.35 -15.90
N VAL A 190 -9.86 -5.78 -16.90
CA VAL A 190 -9.43 -5.88 -18.31
C VAL A 190 -8.02 -5.31 -18.47
N LYS A 191 -7.74 -4.13 -17.91
CA LYS A 191 -6.40 -3.53 -17.99
C LYS A 191 -5.32 -4.38 -17.33
N LEU A 192 -5.57 -4.92 -16.13
CA LEU A 192 -4.63 -5.80 -15.43
C LEU A 192 -4.37 -7.12 -16.19
N LEU A 193 -5.39 -7.66 -16.86
CA LEU A 193 -5.26 -8.87 -17.66
C LEU A 193 -4.51 -8.61 -18.98
N GLU A 194 -4.79 -7.49 -19.67
CA GLU A 194 -4.07 -7.08 -20.89
C GLU A 194 -2.58 -6.80 -20.61
N LEU A 195 -2.26 -6.17 -19.48
CA LEU A 195 -0.88 -5.90 -19.05
C LEU A 195 -0.18 -7.11 -18.40
N ARG A 196 -0.90 -8.22 -18.13
CA ARG A 196 -0.42 -9.38 -17.36
C ARG A 196 0.03 -9.07 -15.93
N GLU A 197 -0.55 -8.04 -15.33
CA GLU A 197 -0.28 -7.56 -13.96
C GLU A 197 -1.29 -8.08 -12.92
N ALA A 198 -2.25 -8.91 -13.34
CA ALA A 198 -3.22 -9.54 -12.44
C ALA A 198 -2.51 -10.50 -11.46
N ASN A 199 -2.68 -10.26 -10.16
CA ASN A 199 -2.12 -11.10 -9.10
C ASN A 199 -3.15 -12.12 -8.56
N HIS A 200 -2.71 -13.04 -7.70
CA HIS A 200 -3.57 -14.06 -7.10
C HIS A 200 -4.87 -13.51 -6.48
N ILE A 201 -4.84 -12.34 -5.82
CA ILE A 201 -6.03 -11.74 -5.19
C ILE A 201 -7.08 -11.36 -6.25
N GLU A 202 -6.64 -10.77 -7.37
CA GLU A 202 -7.57 -10.39 -8.44
C GLU A 202 -8.10 -11.64 -9.18
N PHE A 203 -7.29 -12.70 -9.32
CA PHE A 203 -7.76 -14.00 -9.82
C PHE A 203 -8.75 -14.69 -8.87
N CYS A 204 -8.54 -14.63 -7.54
CA CYS A 204 -9.49 -15.11 -6.55
C CYS A 204 -10.84 -14.38 -6.70
N LYS A 205 -10.84 -13.04 -6.81
CA LYS A 205 -12.07 -12.26 -7.00
C LYS A 205 -12.78 -12.60 -8.31
N ILE A 206 -12.04 -12.76 -9.41
CA ILE A 206 -12.62 -13.23 -10.67
C ILE A 206 -13.31 -14.58 -10.44
N LYS A 207 -12.60 -15.55 -9.86
CA LYS A 207 -13.13 -16.89 -9.58
C LYS A 207 -14.38 -16.85 -8.69
N SER A 208 -14.40 -16.04 -7.64
CA SER A 208 -15.58 -15.83 -6.78
C SER A 208 -16.80 -15.40 -7.60
N VAL A 209 -16.68 -14.36 -8.45
CA VAL A 209 -17.79 -13.89 -9.29
C VAL A 209 -18.29 -14.98 -10.25
N LEU A 210 -17.37 -15.76 -10.84
CA LEU A 210 -17.74 -16.86 -11.74
C LEU A 210 -18.46 -17.98 -10.97
N ASP A 211 -17.99 -18.33 -9.78
CA ASP A 211 -18.62 -19.35 -8.93
C ASP A 211 -19.99 -18.89 -8.38
N GLU A 212 -20.15 -17.60 -8.06
CA GLU A 212 -21.41 -16.96 -7.68
C GLU A 212 -22.45 -17.07 -8.83
N ILE A 213 -22.04 -16.80 -10.08
CA ILE A 213 -22.86 -17.00 -11.29
C ILE A 213 -23.24 -18.48 -11.46
N LEU A 214 -22.27 -19.40 -11.34
CA LEU A 214 -22.50 -20.84 -11.47
C LEU A 214 -23.41 -21.38 -10.35
N GLN A 215 -23.34 -20.81 -9.15
CA GLN A 215 -24.24 -21.12 -8.04
C GLN A 215 -25.67 -20.65 -8.33
N MET A 216 -25.84 -19.43 -8.87
CA MET A 216 -27.16 -18.97 -9.32
C MET A 216 -27.73 -19.85 -10.43
N HIS A 217 -26.91 -20.25 -11.41
CA HIS A 217 -27.36 -21.12 -12.50
C HIS A 217 -27.85 -22.50 -12.02
N LYS A 218 -27.17 -23.10 -11.03
CA LYS A 218 -27.50 -24.42 -10.47
C LYS A 218 -28.82 -24.45 -9.68
N ASN A 219 -29.30 -23.32 -9.18
CA ASN A 219 -30.53 -23.23 -8.40
C ASN A 219 -31.67 -22.67 -9.27
N SER A 220 -32.79 -23.40 -9.38
CA SER A 220 -33.91 -23.00 -10.26
C SER A 220 -34.55 -21.65 -9.90
N GLU A 221 -34.61 -21.26 -8.62
CA GLU A 221 -35.13 -19.94 -8.21
C GLU A 221 -34.18 -18.81 -8.66
N LEU A 222 -32.87 -19.02 -8.50
CA LEU A 222 -31.84 -18.03 -8.83
C LEU A 222 -31.54 -17.97 -10.33
N ASN A 223 -31.70 -19.07 -11.07
CA ASN A 223 -31.45 -19.15 -12.50
C ASN A 223 -32.41 -18.22 -13.29
N GLU A 224 -33.69 -18.18 -12.91
CA GLU A 224 -34.64 -17.24 -13.53
C GLU A 224 -34.31 -15.77 -13.22
N ILE A 225 -33.75 -15.47 -12.04
CA ILE A 225 -33.21 -14.15 -11.72
C ILE A 225 -31.99 -13.83 -12.58
N LEU A 226 -31.05 -14.77 -12.72
CA LEU A 226 -29.83 -14.60 -13.51
C LEU A 226 -30.16 -14.31 -14.99
N LYS A 227 -31.11 -15.04 -15.58
CA LYS A 227 -31.63 -14.78 -16.94
C LYS A 227 -32.20 -13.37 -17.11
N LEU A 228 -32.92 -12.84 -16.11
CA LEU A 228 -33.46 -11.48 -16.15
C LEU A 228 -32.37 -10.40 -16.00
N LEU A 229 -31.26 -10.71 -15.32
CA LEU A 229 -30.12 -9.80 -15.15
C LEU A 229 -29.21 -9.71 -16.39
N MET A 230 -29.33 -10.64 -17.35
CA MET A 230 -28.60 -10.58 -18.63
C MET A 230 -28.90 -9.29 -19.42
N ASP A 231 -30.18 -8.90 -19.52
CA ASP A 231 -30.59 -7.71 -20.30
C ASP A 231 -29.97 -6.41 -19.72
N PRO A 232 -30.04 -6.13 -18.40
CA PRO A 232 -29.30 -5.03 -17.77
C PRO A 232 -27.78 -5.13 -17.86
N ALA A 233 -27.21 -6.34 -17.70
CA ALA A 233 -25.76 -6.54 -17.76
C ALA A 233 -25.20 -6.26 -19.16
N TRP A 234 -25.93 -6.68 -20.21
CA TRP A 234 -25.62 -6.31 -21.59
C TRP A 234 -25.65 -4.79 -21.79
N VAL A 235 -26.68 -4.10 -21.29
CA VAL A 235 -26.75 -2.63 -21.42
C VAL A 235 -25.62 -1.92 -20.68
N ALA A 236 -25.23 -2.39 -19.49
CA ALA A 236 -24.17 -1.77 -18.69
C ALA A 236 -22.76 -2.02 -19.24
N THR A 237 -22.52 -3.17 -19.88
CA THR A 237 -21.20 -3.56 -20.43
C THR A 237 -21.05 -3.32 -21.92
N GLY A 238 -22.17 -3.26 -22.64
CA GLY A 238 -22.23 -3.31 -24.10
C GLY A 238 -21.92 -4.68 -24.71
N LEU A 239 -21.71 -5.71 -23.90
CA LEU A 239 -21.34 -7.06 -24.34
C LEU A 239 -22.58 -7.94 -24.45
N LYS A 240 -23.00 -8.24 -25.68
CA LYS A 240 -24.09 -9.20 -25.91
C LYS A 240 -23.52 -10.61 -25.98
N VAL A 241 -23.62 -11.34 -24.88
CA VAL A 241 -23.29 -12.76 -24.77
C VAL A 241 -24.60 -13.52 -24.57
N ASP A 242 -24.76 -14.69 -25.20
CA ASP A 242 -25.90 -15.55 -24.90
C ASP A 242 -25.74 -16.25 -23.55
N PHE A 243 -26.84 -16.74 -23.00
CA PHE A 243 -26.88 -17.25 -21.63
C PHE A 243 -26.04 -18.52 -21.44
N GLU A 244 -26.12 -19.46 -22.39
CA GLU A 244 -25.41 -20.74 -22.30
C GLU A 244 -23.90 -20.54 -22.47
N THR A 245 -23.47 -19.72 -23.43
CA THR A 245 -22.05 -19.35 -23.59
C THR A 245 -21.51 -18.64 -22.35
N LEU A 246 -22.27 -17.73 -21.73
CA LEU A 246 -21.82 -17.10 -20.48
C LEU A 246 -21.56 -18.16 -19.39
N VAL A 247 -22.49 -19.09 -19.20
CA VAL A 247 -22.36 -20.16 -18.19
C VAL A 247 -21.18 -21.09 -18.51
N SER A 248 -21.00 -21.52 -19.76
CA SER A 248 -19.89 -22.41 -20.14
C SER A 248 -18.53 -21.75 -20.02
N GLU A 249 -18.41 -20.47 -20.40
CA GLU A 249 -17.17 -19.70 -20.23
C GLU A 249 -16.89 -19.44 -18.74
N CYS A 250 -17.90 -19.16 -17.92
CA CYS A 250 -17.72 -19.04 -16.46
C CYS A 250 -17.19 -20.34 -15.86
N GLU A 251 -17.71 -21.50 -16.28
CA GLU A 251 -17.23 -22.80 -15.81
C GLU A 251 -15.79 -23.09 -16.28
N TRP A 252 -15.46 -22.78 -17.54
CA TRP A 252 -14.11 -22.95 -18.07
C TRP A 252 -13.09 -22.05 -17.38
N VAL A 253 -13.37 -20.75 -17.24
CA VAL A 253 -12.45 -19.81 -16.58
C VAL A 253 -12.33 -20.10 -15.07
N SER A 254 -13.43 -20.40 -14.36
CA SER A 254 -13.35 -20.75 -12.93
C SER A 254 -12.49 -22.00 -12.69
N ARG A 255 -12.70 -23.06 -13.52
CA ARG A 255 -11.87 -24.27 -13.48
C ARG A 255 -10.41 -23.95 -13.75
N ARG A 256 -10.12 -23.16 -14.80
CA ARG A 256 -8.75 -22.84 -15.20
C ARG A 256 -8.01 -22.00 -14.17
N ILE A 257 -8.68 -21.05 -13.52
CA ILE A 257 -8.11 -20.30 -12.39
C ILE A 257 -7.90 -21.25 -11.20
N GLY A 258 -8.91 -22.04 -10.85
CA GLY A 258 -8.87 -23.00 -9.74
C GLY A 258 -7.87 -24.15 -9.91
N GLU A 259 -7.38 -24.42 -11.11
CA GLU A 259 -6.23 -25.30 -11.36
C GLU A 259 -4.90 -24.67 -10.91
N MET A 260 -4.79 -23.34 -10.93
CA MET A 260 -3.56 -22.57 -10.71
C MET A 260 -3.46 -22.05 -9.28
N ILE A 261 -4.50 -21.35 -8.79
CA ILE A 261 -4.51 -20.78 -7.45
C ILE A 261 -4.80 -21.85 -6.40
N SER A 262 -4.13 -21.76 -5.25
CA SER A 262 -4.48 -22.58 -4.09
C SER A 262 -5.76 -22.07 -3.41
N SER A 263 -6.50 -22.99 -2.81
CA SER A 263 -7.74 -22.70 -2.08
C SER A 263 -7.53 -22.86 -0.57
N ASP A 264 -8.27 -22.08 0.23
CA ASP A 264 -8.19 -22.15 1.69
C ASP A 264 -8.43 -23.58 2.20
N GLY A 265 -7.45 -24.13 2.92
CA GLY A 265 -7.50 -25.47 3.51
C GLY A 265 -6.67 -26.55 2.80
N GLU A 266 -6.03 -26.24 1.66
CA GLU A 266 -5.07 -27.15 1.00
C GLU A 266 -3.85 -27.43 1.91
N SER A 267 -3.67 -28.70 2.30
CA SER A 267 -2.73 -29.09 3.37
C SER A 267 -1.26 -29.06 2.95
N ASP A 268 -1.00 -29.06 1.65
CA ASP A 268 0.30 -28.92 0.99
C ASP A 268 0.85 -27.47 1.01
N GLN A 269 0.03 -26.50 1.40
CA GLN A 269 0.39 -25.07 1.50
C GLN A 269 0.80 -24.64 2.92
N LYS A 270 0.92 -25.57 3.87
CA LYS A 270 1.31 -25.24 5.26
C LYS A 270 2.71 -24.65 5.34
N MET A 271 2.87 -23.65 6.21
CA MET A 271 4.17 -23.06 6.53
C MET A 271 5.11 -24.08 7.16
N SER A 272 6.40 -23.93 6.90
CA SER A 272 7.45 -24.71 7.54
C SER A 272 7.48 -24.44 9.04
N THR A 273 7.76 -25.46 9.85
CA THR A 273 7.84 -25.32 11.32
C THR A 273 8.92 -26.24 11.87
N TYR A 274 9.88 -25.67 12.62
CA TYR A 274 10.95 -26.40 13.28
C TYR A 274 10.98 -26.03 14.77
N PRO A 275 11.11 -26.97 15.74
CA PRO A 275 10.94 -26.68 17.16
C PRO A 275 11.92 -25.66 17.77
N ILE A 276 13.02 -25.37 17.08
CA ILE A 276 14.14 -24.54 17.55
C ILE A 276 14.06 -23.12 16.97
N ILE A 277 13.37 -22.94 15.85
CA ILE A 277 13.22 -21.66 15.14
C ILE A 277 11.81 -21.11 15.43
N PRO A 278 11.66 -19.84 15.84
CA PRO A 278 10.35 -19.23 16.05
C PRO A 278 9.47 -19.32 14.80
N SER A 279 8.17 -19.62 14.96
CA SER A 279 7.23 -19.68 13.82
C SER A 279 7.11 -18.37 13.06
N GLU A 280 7.30 -17.23 13.75
CA GLU A 280 7.32 -15.88 13.16
C GLU A 280 8.35 -15.75 12.02
N PHE A 281 9.50 -16.44 12.11
CA PHE A 281 10.51 -16.43 11.04
C PHE A 281 9.96 -17.04 9.74
N PHE A 282 9.28 -18.19 9.84
CA PHE A 282 8.66 -18.82 8.67
C PHE A 282 7.40 -18.05 8.22
N GLU A 283 6.70 -17.37 9.12
CA GLU A 283 5.60 -16.47 8.75
C GLU A 283 6.10 -15.31 7.88
N ASP A 284 7.16 -14.60 8.30
CA ASP A 284 7.75 -13.51 7.54
C ASP A 284 8.31 -13.96 6.18
N MET A 285 8.97 -15.13 6.12
CA MET A 285 9.58 -15.64 4.89
C MET A 285 8.59 -16.27 3.92
N GLU A 286 7.56 -16.98 4.40
CA GLU A 286 6.68 -17.81 3.55
C GLU A 286 5.31 -17.17 3.26
N SER A 287 4.77 -16.29 4.12
CA SER A 287 3.44 -15.66 3.93
C SER A 287 3.32 -14.85 2.63
N SER A 288 4.45 -14.39 2.11
CA SER A 288 4.53 -13.55 0.92
C SER A 288 4.36 -14.31 -0.40
N TRP A 289 4.33 -15.65 -0.39
CA TRP A 289 4.16 -16.47 -1.61
C TRP A 289 3.42 -17.80 -1.40
N LYS A 290 3.57 -18.47 -0.25
CA LYS A 290 2.92 -19.75 0.05
C LYS A 290 1.41 -19.55 0.18
N GLY A 291 0.61 -20.50 -0.31
CA GLY A 291 -0.85 -20.36 -0.34
C GLY A 291 -1.40 -19.39 -1.41
N ARG A 292 -0.61 -19.03 -2.43
CA ARG A 292 -1.06 -18.23 -3.59
C ARG A 292 -1.24 -19.04 -4.88
N VAL A 293 -0.34 -19.98 -5.11
CA VAL A 293 -0.29 -20.88 -6.27
C VAL A 293 -0.18 -22.31 -5.73
N ARG A 294 -0.83 -23.27 -6.37
CA ARG A 294 -0.73 -24.68 -5.96
C ARG A 294 0.68 -25.21 -6.12
N ARG A 295 1.12 -26.01 -5.14
CA ARG A 295 2.48 -26.59 -5.06
C ARG A 295 2.86 -27.38 -6.33
N ILE A 296 1.90 -28.02 -6.98
CA ILE A 296 2.10 -28.83 -8.20
C ILE A 296 2.71 -28.03 -9.39
N HIS A 297 2.69 -26.70 -9.35
CA HIS A 297 3.26 -25.84 -10.40
C HIS A 297 4.64 -25.25 -10.03
N LEU A 298 5.09 -25.46 -8.79
CA LEU A 298 6.32 -24.90 -8.19
C LEU A 298 6.98 -25.93 -7.26
N GLU A 299 6.92 -27.21 -7.60
CA GLU A 299 7.30 -28.29 -6.68
C GLU A 299 8.81 -28.29 -6.38
N GLU A 300 9.62 -27.90 -7.36
CA GLU A 300 11.07 -27.78 -7.23
C GLU A 300 11.46 -26.66 -6.26
N GLU A 301 10.85 -25.48 -6.40
CA GLU A 301 11.09 -24.30 -5.57
C GLU A 301 10.60 -24.51 -4.12
N PHE A 302 9.42 -25.12 -3.93
CA PHE A 302 8.96 -25.51 -2.60
C PHE A 302 9.93 -26.49 -1.93
N ALA A 303 10.46 -27.45 -2.68
CA ALA A 303 11.44 -28.41 -2.15
C ALA A 303 12.82 -27.78 -1.87
N GLU A 304 13.21 -26.72 -2.59
CA GLU A 304 14.41 -25.94 -2.26
C GLU A 304 14.27 -25.16 -0.96
N VAL A 305 13.13 -24.49 -0.75
CA VAL A 305 12.85 -23.79 0.52
C VAL A 305 12.83 -24.76 1.69
N GLU A 306 12.19 -25.93 1.54
CA GLU A 306 12.16 -26.96 2.59
C GLU A 306 13.57 -27.49 2.92
N ARG A 307 14.42 -27.73 1.91
CA ARG A 307 15.83 -28.10 2.12
C ARG A 307 16.63 -27.00 2.82
N ALA A 308 16.40 -25.73 2.46
CA ALA A 308 17.07 -24.60 3.09
C ALA A 308 16.65 -24.41 4.56
N ALA A 309 15.36 -24.60 4.86
CA ALA A 309 14.83 -24.56 6.23
C ALA A 309 15.38 -25.71 7.10
N GLU A 310 15.52 -26.91 6.54
CA GLU A 310 16.16 -28.04 7.21
C GLU A 310 17.64 -27.76 7.51
N ALA A 311 18.40 -27.27 6.52
CA ALA A 311 19.81 -26.90 6.69
C ALA A 311 20.00 -25.79 7.75
N LEU A 312 19.14 -24.77 7.76
CA LEU A 312 19.15 -23.72 8.78
C LEU A 312 18.84 -24.29 10.18
N SER A 313 17.83 -25.16 10.29
CA SER A 313 17.50 -25.82 11.56
C SER A 313 18.67 -26.66 12.07
N LEU A 314 19.38 -27.37 11.18
CA LEU A 314 20.54 -28.18 11.55
C LEU A 314 21.71 -27.30 12.01
N ALA A 315 22.04 -26.23 11.30
CA ALA A 315 23.08 -25.29 11.70
C ALA A 315 22.80 -24.63 13.08
N ILE A 316 21.56 -24.21 13.33
CA ILE A 316 21.16 -23.67 14.65
C ILE A 316 21.22 -24.75 15.74
N THR A 317 20.90 -26.00 15.40
CA THR A 317 21.01 -27.15 16.33
C THR A 317 22.46 -27.43 16.71
N GLU A 318 23.38 -27.43 15.75
CA GLU A 318 24.80 -27.77 15.98
C GLU A 318 25.56 -26.62 16.66
N ASP A 319 25.42 -25.39 16.17
CA ASP A 319 26.24 -24.26 16.63
C ASP A 319 25.63 -23.53 17.85
N PHE A 320 24.31 -23.30 17.87
CA PHE A 320 23.69 -22.41 18.87
C PHE A 320 23.09 -23.14 20.08
N ILE A 321 22.56 -24.36 19.94
CA ILE A 321 22.03 -25.11 21.09
C ILE A 321 23.09 -25.38 22.16
N PRO A 322 24.34 -25.78 21.86
CA PRO A 322 25.36 -25.96 22.89
C PRO A 322 25.65 -24.67 23.69
N ILE A 323 25.59 -23.51 23.02
CA ILE A 323 25.73 -22.19 23.65
C ILE A 323 24.52 -21.90 24.55
N ILE A 324 23.29 -22.07 24.06
CA ILE A 324 22.05 -21.87 24.82
C ILE A 324 21.98 -22.81 26.04
N LEU A 325 22.38 -24.08 25.89
CA LEU A 325 22.44 -25.04 26.98
C LEU A 325 23.51 -24.65 28.02
N ARG A 326 24.68 -24.17 27.59
CA ARG A 326 25.71 -23.66 28.50
C ARG A 326 25.22 -22.43 29.27
N ILE A 327 24.56 -21.47 28.61
CA ILE A 327 23.94 -20.31 29.26
C ILE A 327 22.91 -20.76 30.30
N LYS A 328 22.01 -21.67 29.94
CA LYS A 328 21.00 -22.23 30.85
C LYS A 328 21.62 -22.98 32.05
N ALA A 329 22.73 -23.68 31.84
CA ALA A 329 23.49 -24.32 32.92
C ALA A 329 24.21 -23.30 33.83
N THR A 330 24.74 -22.21 33.27
CA THR A 330 25.40 -21.12 34.04
C THR A 330 24.40 -20.23 34.78
N THR A 331 23.15 -20.13 34.31
CA THR A 331 22.04 -19.44 34.99
C THR A 331 21.29 -20.32 36.00
N ALA A 332 21.71 -21.58 36.20
CA ALA A 332 21.25 -22.39 37.30
C ALA A 332 21.70 -21.78 38.66
N PRO A 333 20.85 -21.77 39.70
CA PRO A 333 21.01 -20.87 40.84
C PRO A 333 22.06 -21.35 41.87
N PHE A 334 23.34 -21.17 41.55
CA PHE A 334 24.42 -21.19 42.54
C PHE A 334 24.81 -19.75 42.90
N GLY A 335 24.41 -19.32 44.10
CA GLY A 335 24.40 -17.91 44.49
C GLY A 335 25.77 -17.26 44.64
N GLY A 336 26.17 -16.46 43.63
CA GLY A 336 27.16 -15.39 43.77
C GLY A 336 26.47 -14.04 44.05
N PRO A 337 27.09 -13.12 44.83
CA PRO A 337 26.51 -11.82 45.11
C PRO A 337 26.75 -10.82 43.97
N LYS A 338 25.65 -10.16 43.54
CA LYS A 338 25.45 -9.25 42.38
C LYS A 338 24.91 -9.98 41.15
N GLY A 339 23.73 -9.54 40.71
CA GLY A 339 22.86 -10.28 39.79
C GLY A 339 23.11 -10.02 38.31
N GLU A 340 22.37 -10.79 37.52
CA GLU A 340 22.15 -10.62 36.07
C GLU A 340 23.39 -10.76 35.18
N ILE A 341 23.73 -12.02 34.89
CA ILE A 341 24.53 -12.37 33.70
C ILE A 341 23.66 -12.07 32.47
N LEU A 342 23.86 -10.90 31.84
CA LEU A 342 23.32 -10.66 30.50
C LEU A 342 24.09 -11.52 29.49
N TYR A 343 23.35 -12.24 28.64
CA TYR A 343 23.89 -12.73 27.37
C TYR A 343 23.59 -11.68 26.29
N VAL A 344 24.64 -11.11 25.70
CA VAL A 344 24.49 -9.98 24.75
C VAL A 344 24.79 -10.44 23.33
N LEU A 345 23.82 -10.28 22.44
CA LEU A 345 23.99 -10.42 21.00
C LEU A 345 24.02 -9.02 20.39
N VAL A 346 25.10 -8.70 19.69
CA VAL A 346 25.31 -7.42 19.00
C VAL A 346 25.47 -7.69 17.53
N ASP A 347 24.54 -7.20 16.71
CA ASP A 347 24.63 -7.32 15.25
C ASP A 347 24.94 -5.98 14.59
N GLU A 348 26.11 -5.92 13.96
CA GLU A 348 26.60 -4.81 13.11
C GLU A 348 26.28 -3.40 13.64
N ILE A 349 26.73 -3.11 14.86
CA ILE A 349 26.60 -1.77 15.45
C ILE A 349 27.34 -0.69 14.65
N CYS A 350 26.86 0.55 14.78
CA CYS A 350 27.43 1.76 14.19
C CYS A 350 27.35 1.87 12.64
N ARG A 351 26.48 1.12 11.95
CA ARG A 351 26.20 1.31 10.50
C ARG A 351 25.85 2.76 10.10
N GLY A 352 25.18 3.51 10.97
CA GLY A 352 24.62 4.84 10.66
C GLY A 352 25.56 6.04 10.88
N THR A 353 26.88 5.82 10.97
CA THR A 353 27.86 6.91 11.21
C THR A 353 29.13 6.71 10.38
N GLU A 354 30.02 7.69 10.43
CA GLU A 354 31.33 7.63 9.78
C GLU A 354 32.12 6.40 10.22
N THR A 355 32.57 5.57 9.27
CA THR A 355 33.19 4.25 9.50
C THR A 355 34.31 4.28 10.54
N ALA A 356 35.18 5.29 10.51
CA ALA A 356 36.28 5.44 11.47
C ALA A 356 35.77 5.67 12.90
N LYS A 357 34.80 6.58 13.10
CA LYS A 357 34.19 6.85 14.41
C LYS A 357 33.37 5.65 14.88
N GLY A 358 32.59 5.04 13.99
CA GLY A 358 31.82 3.83 14.28
C GLY A 358 32.71 2.67 14.74
N THR A 359 33.88 2.50 14.10
CA THR A 359 34.89 1.50 14.51
C THR A 359 35.42 1.76 15.91
N CYS A 360 35.77 3.00 16.25
CA CYS A 360 36.24 3.36 17.61
C CYS A 360 35.15 3.15 18.68
N ILE A 361 33.90 3.52 18.39
CA ILE A 361 32.77 3.32 19.30
C ILE A 361 32.50 1.82 19.50
N ALA A 362 32.47 1.04 18.41
CA ALA A 362 32.30 -0.42 18.48
C ALA A 362 33.42 -1.09 19.28
N GLY A 363 34.68 -0.69 19.06
CA GLY A 363 35.83 -1.18 19.84
C GLY A 363 35.71 -0.89 21.34
N SER A 364 35.31 0.33 21.72
CA SER A 364 35.10 0.72 23.12
C SER A 364 33.95 -0.06 23.78
N ILE A 365 32.86 -0.34 23.04
CA ILE A 365 31.75 -1.18 23.52
C ILE A 365 32.24 -2.62 23.76
N VAL A 366 33.00 -3.19 22.82
CA VAL A 366 33.56 -4.55 22.95
C VAL A 366 34.52 -4.66 24.14
N GLU A 367 35.42 -3.69 24.32
CA GLU A 367 36.33 -3.62 25.48
C GLU A 367 35.57 -3.49 26.81
N THR A 368 34.49 -2.70 26.82
CA THR A 368 33.63 -2.55 28.00
C THR A 368 32.90 -3.86 28.35
N LEU A 369 32.38 -4.57 27.35
CA LEU A 369 31.68 -5.85 27.55
C LEU A 369 32.62 -6.94 28.08
N ASP A 370 33.84 -7.04 27.56
CA ASP A 370 34.87 -7.97 28.09
C ASP A 370 35.32 -7.58 29.51
N THR A 371 35.46 -6.28 29.79
CA THR A 371 35.82 -5.77 31.14
C THR A 371 34.73 -6.08 32.18
N ILE A 372 33.46 -6.04 31.79
CA ILE A 372 32.31 -6.42 32.64
C ILE A 372 32.27 -7.95 32.86
N GLY A 373 32.95 -8.74 32.03
CA GLY A 373 32.83 -10.21 32.04
C GLY A 373 31.51 -10.68 31.41
N CYS A 374 30.95 -9.89 30.50
CA CYS A 374 29.70 -10.22 29.80
C CYS A 374 29.92 -11.39 28.83
N LEU A 375 29.00 -12.37 28.83
CA LEU A 375 28.98 -13.39 27.79
C LEU A 375 28.21 -12.87 26.58
N GLY A 376 28.71 -13.06 25.37
CA GLY A 376 28.04 -12.54 24.19
C GLY A 376 28.70 -12.89 22.86
N MET A 377 28.05 -12.49 21.77
CA MET A 377 28.56 -12.56 20.40
C MET A 377 28.37 -11.21 19.72
N VAL A 378 29.37 -10.81 18.92
CA VAL A 378 29.39 -9.52 18.21
C VAL A 378 29.72 -9.79 16.73
N SER A 379 28.75 -9.60 15.84
CA SER A 379 28.97 -9.55 14.38
C SER A 379 29.29 -8.11 13.95
N THR A 380 30.22 -7.95 13.00
CA THR A 380 30.63 -6.64 12.50
C THR A 380 31.25 -6.71 11.11
N HIS A 381 30.97 -5.71 10.27
CA HIS A 381 31.66 -5.44 9.01
C HIS A 381 32.89 -4.52 9.18
N LEU A 382 33.13 -4.00 10.38
CA LEU A 382 34.14 -2.96 10.64
C LEU A 382 35.53 -3.59 10.83
N HIS A 383 36.19 -4.00 9.74
CA HIS A 383 37.51 -4.65 9.78
C HIS A 383 38.59 -3.84 10.53
N GLY A 384 38.43 -2.52 10.65
CA GLY A 384 39.32 -1.65 11.43
C GLY A 384 39.34 -1.97 12.94
N ILE A 385 38.30 -2.64 13.48
CA ILE A 385 38.21 -2.99 14.90
C ILE A 385 39.37 -3.91 15.35
N PHE A 386 39.84 -4.77 14.44
CA PHE A 386 40.97 -5.68 14.66
C PHE A 386 42.34 -4.98 14.66
N ASN A 387 42.39 -3.70 14.29
CA ASN A 387 43.61 -2.88 14.27
C ASN A 387 43.62 -1.86 15.42
N LEU A 388 42.55 -1.76 16.22
CA LEU A 388 42.49 -0.88 17.39
C LEU A 388 43.30 -1.45 18.57
N PRO A 389 43.93 -0.60 19.40
CA PRO A 389 44.67 -1.03 20.59
C PRO A 389 43.71 -1.33 21.77
N LEU A 390 42.86 -2.35 21.61
CA LEU A 390 41.87 -2.74 22.62
C LEU A 390 42.48 -3.63 23.73
N THR A 391 42.09 -3.40 24.97
CA THR A 391 42.64 -4.05 26.18
C THR A 391 41.85 -5.30 26.56
N THR A 392 41.62 -6.20 25.60
CA THR A 392 40.71 -7.34 25.74
C THR A 392 41.43 -8.64 26.13
N LYS A 393 40.84 -9.45 27.01
CA LYS A 393 41.44 -10.67 27.58
C LYS A 393 40.70 -11.96 27.24
N ASN A 394 39.38 -11.94 27.07
CA ASN A 394 38.58 -13.17 26.91
C ASN A 394 37.87 -13.29 25.55
N ILE A 395 38.32 -12.54 24.54
CA ILE A 395 37.74 -12.55 23.19
C ILE A 395 38.33 -13.67 22.34
N VAL A 396 37.45 -14.41 21.65
CA VAL A 396 37.80 -15.34 20.58
C VAL A 396 37.28 -14.79 19.27
N HIS A 397 38.14 -14.66 18.27
CA HIS A 397 37.72 -14.24 16.93
C HIS A 397 37.23 -15.43 16.12
N LYS A 398 36.05 -15.25 15.53
CA LYS A 398 35.39 -16.21 14.64
C LYS A 398 35.07 -15.52 13.32
N ALA A 399 35.13 -16.28 12.23
CA ALA A 399 34.76 -15.85 10.89
C ALA A 399 33.79 -16.85 10.25
N MET A 400 33.01 -16.41 9.27
CA MET A 400 32.25 -17.33 8.43
C MET A 400 33.21 -17.99 7.44
N GLY A 401 33.17 -19.32 7.35
CA GLY A 401 34.00 -20.08 6.43
C GLY A 401 33.62 -19.83 4.97
N THR A 402 34.61 -19.92 4.09
CA THR A 402 34.48 -19.74 2.65
C THR A 402 35.27 -20.80 1.89
N GLU A 403 34.70 -21.36 0.83
CA GLU A 403 35.35 -22.29 -0.09
C GLU A 403 35.35 -21.71 -1.50
N CYS A 404 36.48 -21.83 -2.20
CA CYS A 404 36.59 -21.41 -3.61
C CYS A 404 36.24 -22.59 -4.51
N VAL A 405 35.11 -22.50 -5.19
CA VAL A 405 34.59 -23.52 -6.11
C VAL A 405 34.48 -22.90 -7.49
N ASP A 406 35.15 -23.48 -8.49
CA ASP A 406 35.19 -23.00 -9.88
C ASP A 406 35.63 -21.53 -10.03
N GLY A 407 36.54 -21.08 -9.15
CA GLY A 407 37.02 -19.69 -9.11
C GLY A 407 36.08 -18.70 -8.42
N GLN A 408 34.95 -19.15 -7.89
CA GLN A 408 34.03 -18.33 -7.10
C GLN A 408 34.11 -18.69 -5.61
N THR A 409 34.33 -17.67 -4.78
CA THR A 409 34.27 -17.82 -3.32
C THR A 409 32.82 -17.93 -2.87
N LYS A 410 32.46 -19.06 -2.25
CA LYS A 410 31.13 -19.33 -1.69
C LYS A 410 31.22 -19.46 -0.17
N PRO A 411 30.27 -18.88 0.60
CA PRO A 411 30.20 -19.12 2.04
C PRO A 411 29.85 -20.58 2.32
N THR A 412 30.52 -21.19 3.29
CA THR A 412 30.25 -22.58 3.73
C THR A 412 29.19 -22.65 4.82
N TRP A 413 28.74 -21.49 5.32
CA TRP A 413 27.81 -21.33 6.45
C TRP A 413 28.28 -21.96 7.77
N LYS A 414 29.58 -22.26 7.89
CA LYS A 414 30.22 -22.82 9.10
C LYS A 414 31.08 -21.77 9.80
N LEU A 415 30.97 -21.66 11.11
CA LEU A 415 31.74 -20.72 11.90
C LEU A 415 33.15 -21.28 12.23
N ILE A 416 34.19 -20.65 11.69
CA ILE A 416 35.60 -21.06 11.86
C ILE A 416 36.38 -20.11 12.77
N ASP A 417 37.48 -20.58 13.36
CA ASP A 417 38.41 -19.73 14.12
C ASP A 417 39.20 -18.80 13.20
N GLY A 418 39.29 -17.52 13.58
CA GLY A 418 40.08 -16.52 12.87
C GLY A 418 39.38 -15.19 12.64
N ILE A 419 39.99 -14.35 11.79
CA ILE A 419 39.50 -13.03 11.40
C ILE A 419 39.40 -13.02 9.87
N CYS A 420 38.24 -12.64 9.32
CA CYS A 420 38.14 -12.31 7.90
C CYS A 420 38.38 -10.81 7.69
N LYS A 421 39.34 -10.47 6.83
CA LYS A 421 39.61 -9.10 6.35
C LYS A 421 39.28 -8.91 4.86
N GLU A 422 38.76 -9.96 4.23
CA GLU A 422 38.32 -9.95 2.83
C GLU A 422 36.79 -9.83 2.82
N SER A 423 36.27 -9.00 1.93
CA SER A 423 34.83 -8.76 1.81
C SER A 423 34.37 -9.19 0.42
N LEU A 424 33.40 -10.10 0.37
CA LEU A 424 32.82 -10.63 -0.87
C LEU A 424 31.93 -9.62 -1.61
N ALA A 425 32.12 -8.32 -1.37
CA ALA A 425 31.22 -7.26 -1.82
C ALA A 425 31.23 -7.10 -3.35
N PHE A 426 32.39 -7.24 -3.99
CA PHE A 426 32.53 -7.12 -5.44
C PHE A 426 32.00 -8.36 -6.16
N GLU A 427 32.27 -9.56 -5.65
CA GLU A 427 31.76 -10.83 -6.17
C GLU A 427 30.25 -10.96 -5.98
N THR A 428 29.71 -10.45 -4.86
CA THR A 428 28.27 -10.36 -4.63
C THR A 428 27.63 -9.35 -5.58
N ALA A 429 28.21 -8.15 -5.74
CA ALA A 429 27.76 -7.17 -6.72
C ALA A 429 27.69 -7.75 -8.15
N GLN A 430 28.68 -8.55 -8.56
CA GLN A 430 28.69 -9.20 -9.87
C GLN A 430 27.55 -10.21 -10.00
N ARG A 431 27.28 -10.99 -8.94
CA ARG A 431 26.18 -11.97 -8.90
C ARG A 431 24.80 -11.33 -8.97
N GLU A 432 24.60 -10.19 -8.30
CA GLU A 432 23.38 -9.38 -8.37
C GLU A 432 23.23 -8.59 -9.69
N GLY A 433 24.10 -8.84 -10.68
CA GLY A 433 23.96 -8.32 -12.04
C GLY A 433 24.59 -6.94 -12.28
N ILE A 434 25.44 -6.43 -11.38
CA ILE A 434 26.17 -5.18 -11.64
C ILE A 434 27.19 -5.42 -12.77
N PRO A 435 27.23 -4.56 -13.81
CA PRO A 435 28.15 -4.70 -14.93
C PRO A 435 29.62 -4.82 -14.50
N GLU A 436 30.32 -5.82 -15.05
CA GLU A 436 31.72 -6.14 -14.71
C GLU A 436 32.67 -4.94 -14.87
N THR A 437 32.43 -4.06 -15.86
CA THR A 437 33.21 -2.85 -16.08
C THR A 437 33.09 -1.82 -14.95
N LEU A 438 31.97 -1.78 -14.23
CA LEU A 438 31.81 -0.95 -13.03
C LEU A 438 32.54 -1.57 -11.83
N ILE A 439 32.55 -2.89 -11.73
CA ILE A 439 33.20 -3.63 -10.64
C ILE A 439 34.71 -3.52 -10.75
N GLN A 440 35.28 -3.79 -11.93
CA GLN A 440 36.71 -3.56 -12.22
C GLN A 440 37.13 -2.13 -11.87
N ARG A 441 36.30 -1.13 -12.20
CA ARG A 441 36.59 0.26 -11.84
C ARG A 441 36.47 0.53 -10.33
N ALA A 442 35.57 -0.14 -9.62
CA ALA A 442 35.44 -0.02 -8.17
C ALA A 442 36.63 -0.68 -7.44
N GLU A 443 37.12 -1.82 -7.94
CA GLU A 443 38.35 -2.48 -7.47
C GLU A 443 39.58 -1.57 -7.64
N GLU A 444 39.80 -1.01 -8.84
CA GLU A 444 40.87 -0.03 -9.09
C GLU A 444 40.86 1.12 -8.09
N LEU A 445 39.67 1.68 -7.82
CA LEU A 445 39.49 2.77 -6.86
C LEU A 445 39.81 2.30 -5.43
N TYR A 446 39.31 1.14 -5.02
CA TYR A 446 39.58 0.55 -3.71
C TYR A 446 41.09 0.36 -3.48
N PHE A 447 41.80 -0.28 -4.41
CA PHE A 447 43.26 -0.44 -4.32
C PHE A 447 43.98 0.91 -4.30
N SER A 448 43.54 1.90 -5.08
CA SER A 448 44.20 3.22 -5.13
C SER A 448 44.12 4.01 -3.83
N VAL A 449 43.05 3.82 -3.05
CA VAL A 449 42.80 4.50 -1.77
C VAL A 449 43.45 3.73 -0.61
N TYR A 450 43.19 2.42 -0.49
CA TYR A 450 43.49 1.67 0.72
C TYR A 450 44.85 0.93 0.71
N ALA A 451 45.51 0.77 -0.45
CA ALA A 451 46.83 0.11 -0.48
C ALA A 451 47.98 0.93 0.16
N LYS A 452 47.77 2.22 0.43
CA LYS A 452 48.80 3.10 1.02
C LYS A 452 49.01 2.89 2.53
N ASP A 453 47.98 2.46 3.25
CA ASP A 453 48.05 2.29 4.71
C ASP A 453 48.94 1.11 5.14
N ALA A 454 49.29 0.20 4.23
CA ALA A 454 50.19 -0.91 4.49
C ALA A 454 51.69 -0.52 4.61
N ILE A 455 52.07 0.71 4.25
CA ILE A 455 53.49 1.09 4.08
C ILE A 455 53.96 2.18 5.08
N SER A 456 53.04 2.94 5.69
CA SER A 456 53.38 4.10 6.55
C SER A 456 53.78 3.73 7.99
N GLY A 457 54.78 2.84 8.13
CA GLY A 457 55.22 2.28 9.41
C GLY A 457 56.61 2.70 9.88
N ARG A 458 57.05 3.97 9.74
CA ARG A 458 58.29 4.47 10.38
C ARG A 458 58.44 6.01 10.46
N ASN A 459 58.92 6.46 11.62
CA ASN A 459 59.61 7.73 11.95
C ASN A 459 58.83 8.93 12.55
N ASP A 460 58.90 8.99 13.89
CA ASP A 460 59.34 10.13 14.74
C ASP A 460 58.49 11.41 15.02
N LYS A 461 58.02 11.46 16.29
CA LYS A 461 58.26 12.48 17.35
C LYS A 461 57.48 13.83 17.41
N ASN A 462 56.77 13.93 18.55
CA ASN A 462 56.64 15.08 19.48
C ASN A 462 56.09 16.44 19.01
N LEU A 463 54.93 16.83 19.54
CA LEU A 463 54.84 17.98 20.47
C LEU A 463 53.57 17.93 21.35
N GLU A 464 53.66 18.41 22.59
CA GLU A 464 52.56 18.49 23.57
C GLU A 464 51.83 19.85 23.50
N MET A 465 50.55 19.91 23.90
CA MET A 465 50.06 20.96 24.82
C MET A 465 48.66 20.66 25.41
N PHE A 466 48.59 20.54 26.74
CA PHE A 466 47.38 20.83 27.54
C PHE A 466 47.39 22.33 27.95
N PRO A 467 46.23 22.95 28.28
CA PRO A 467 45.68 22.95 29.65
C PRO A 467 44.14 22.64 29.67
N SER A 468 43.56 21.81 30.53
CA SER A 468 43.41 21.86 32.00
C SER A 468 42.55 23.02 32.53
N ASP A 469 41.39 22.71 33.12
CA ASP A 469 41.05 23.01 34.54
C ASP A 469 39.60 22.59 34.89
N THR A 470 39.40 21.61 35.79
CA THR A 470 39.04 21.71 37.25
C THR A 470 37.64 22.31 37.56
N SER A 471 36.86 21.89 38.58
CA SER A 471 36.78 20.65 39.41
C SER A 471 35.59 20.71 40.42
N VAL A 472 35.38 19.66 41.22
CA VAL A 472 34.68 19.59 42.56
C VAL A 472 33.17 19.27 42.66
N ASN A 473 32.89 18.00 43.01
CA ASN A 473 32.10 17.43 44.14
C ASN A 473 30.68 17.98 44.50
N SER A 474 29.64 17.12 44.60
CA SER A 474 29.17 16.35 45.80
C SER A 474 28.58 17.26 46.93
N SER A 475 27.57 16.96 47.75
CA SER A 475 26.82 15.75 48.19
C SER A 475 25.71 16.26 49.19
N ASN A 476 24.70 15.55 49.71
CA ASN A 476 24.26 14.14 49.70
C ASN A 476 22.76 14.00 50.11
N GLU A 477 22.27 12.75 50.16
CA GLU A 477 21.28 12.18 51.11
C GLU A 477 19.75 12.48 51.09
N ALA A 478 19.02 11.37 51.01
CA ALA A 478 17.61 11.16 51.37
C ALA A 478 17.33 11.49 52.86
N SER A 479 16.11 11.75 53.33
CA SER A 479 14.92 10.90 53.18
C SER A 479 13.69 11.55 53.81
N ASP A 480 12.48 11.30 53.28
CA ASP A 480 11.36 10.92 54.17
C ASP A 480 10.24 10.16 53.45
N GLN A 481 9.50 9.33 54.20
CA GLN A 481 8.68 8.25 53.64
C GLN A 481 7.14 8.41 53.83
N LEU A 482 6.38 7.66 53.04
CA LEU A 482 5.13 6.98 53.46
C LEU A 482 3.89 7.80 53.87
N SER A 483 3.58 8.93 53.22
CA SER A 483 2.23 9.55 53.29
C SER A 483 1.43 9.56 51.97
N VAL A 484 2.06 9.28 50.82
CA VAL A 484 1.48 9.52 49.48
C VAL A 484 0.76 8.29 48.87
N ILE A 485 0.95 7.09 49.43
CA ILE A 485 0.58 5.81 48.76
C ILE A 485 -0.94 5.65 48.56
N ARG A 486 -1.80 6.29 49.38
CA ARG A 486 -3.26 6.16 49.23
C ARG A 486 -3.90 7.08 48.19
N ASN A 487 -3.22 8.16 47.77
CA ASN A 487 -3.74 9.14 46.80
C ASN A 487 -3.21 8.96 45.36
N ARG A 488 -2.20 8.10 45.15
CA ARG A 488 -1.58 7.90 43.82
C ARG A 488 -2.43 7.06 42.85
N ALA A 489 -3.26 6.14 43.36
CA ALA A 489 -4.09 5.25 42.53
C ALA A 489 -5.25 5.94 41.78
N ILE A 490 -5.66 7.14 42.22
CA ILE A 490 -6.74 7.93 41.59
C ILE A 490 -6.14 9.00 40.66
N ARG A 491 -4.98 9.59 40.98
CA ARG A 491 -4.29 10.56 40.10
C ARG A 491 -3.64 9.91 38.87
N SER A 492 -3.10 8.69 38.97
CA SER A 492 -2.35 8.06 37.88
C SER A 492 -3.17 7.82 36.59
N LYS A 493 -4.50 7.74 36.68
CA LYS A 493 -5.41 7.63 35.52
C LYS A 493 -5.72 8.98 34.83
N MET A 494 -5.63 10.10 35.54
CA MET A 494 -5.79 11.43 34.92
C MET A 494 -4.48 11.89 34.25
N ASP A 495 -3.33 11.69 34.91
CA ASP A 495 -2.03 12.09 34.34
C ASP A 495 -1.65 11.29 33.08
N SER A 496 -2.08 10.04 32.95
CA SER A 496 -1.83 9.22 31.75
C SER A 496 -2.63 9.70 30.54
N ALA A 497 -3.85 10.21 30.74
CA ALA A 497 -4.67 10.77 29.67
C ALA A 497 -4.08 12.09 29.16
N ASN A 498 -3.73 12.99 30.08
CA ASN A 498 -3.09 14.28 29.75
C ASN A 498 -1.76 14.10 28.99
N ARG A 499 -0.88 13.20 29.43
CA ARG A 499 0.39 12.94 28.72
C ARG A 499 0.19 12.40 27.31
N MET A 500 -0.82 11.56 27.10
CA MET A 500 -1.15 11.03 25.78
C MET A 500 -1.65 12.15 24.85
N GLU A 501 -2.47 13.07 25.37
CA GLU A 501 -3.02 14.20 24.61
C GLU A 501 -1.94 15.26 24.25
N VAL A 502 -0.92 15.43 25.11
CA VAL A 502 0.27 16.23 24.80
C VAL A 502 1.11 15.58 23.69
N LEU A 503 1.46 14.30 23.81
CA LEU A 503 2.19 13.55 22.77
C LEU A 503 1.50 13.63 21.40
N TRP A 504 0.17 13.52 21.36
CA TRP A 504 -0.58 13.65 20.11
C TRP A 504 -0.44 15.02 19.46
N LYS A 505 -0.41 16.11 20.25
CA LYS A 505 -0.17 17.47 19.72
C LYS A 505 1.25 17.66 19.23
N GLU A 506 2.23 17.09 19.93
CA GLU A 506 3.64 17.15 19.51
C GLU A 506 3.86 16.40 18.18
N VAL A 507 3.25 15.22 18.02
CA VAL A 507 3.23 14.47 16.74
C VAL A 507 2.53 15.26 15.64
N GLU A 508 1.36 15.85 15.92
CA GLU A 508 0.58 16.64 14.95
C GLU A 508 1.37 17.84 14.42
N ILE A 509 2.02 18.59 15.31
CA ILE A 509 2.88 19.73 14.95
C ILE A 509 4.09 19.26 14.11
N ALA A 510 4.77 18.19 14.53
CA ALA A 510 5.93 17.67 13.81
C ALA A 510 5.57 17.18 12.39
N VAL A 511 4.48 16.41 12.25
CA VAL A 511 3.97 15.93 10.96
C VAL A 511 3.59 17.10 10.05
N THR A 512 2.91 18.11 10.59
CA THR A 512 2.49 19.29 9.81
C THR A 512 3.70 20.05 9.26
N ILE A 513 4.69 20.37 10.11
CA ILE A 513 5.90 21.11 9.71
C ILE A 513 6.69 20.34 8.65
N MET A 514 7.06 19.09 8.92
CA MET A 514 7.90 18.28 8.02
C MET A 514 7.26 18.11 6.63
N CYS A 515 5.95 17.87 6.58
CA CYS A 515 5.26 17.70 5.31
C CYS A 515 5.05 19.04 4.59
N GLN A 516 4.79 20.15 5.30
CA GLN A 516 4.69 21.48 4.69
C GLN A 516 6.02 21.95 4.08
N GLU A 517 7.14 21.76 4.78
CA GLU A 517 8.48 22.06 4.24
C GLU A 517 8.75 21.24 2.97
N LYS A 518 8.41 19.95 2.96
CA LYS A 518 8.64 19.11 1.78
C LYS A 518 7.74 19.46 0.59
N LEU A 519 6.48 19.81 0.84
CA LEU A 519 5.61 20.33 -0.22
C LEU A 519 6.17 21.64 -0.79
N TYR A 520 6.66 22.55 0.05
CA TYR A 520 7.27 23.80 -0.41
C TYR A 520 8.47 23.55 -1.34
N GLU A 521 9.36 22.61 -1.01
CA GLU A 521 10.45 22.20 -1.93
C GLU A 521 9.91 21.67 -3.27
N LEU A 522 8.94 20.76 -3.24
CA LEU A 522 8.40 20.09 -4.43
C LEU A 522 7.63 21.05 -5.36
N TYR A 523 6.87 22.00 -4.81
CA TYR A 523 6.15 23.00 -5.60
C TYR A 523 7.06 24.09 -6.17
N LYS A 524 8.11 24.48 -5.45
CA LYS A 524 9.12 25.44 -5.93
C LYS A 524 9.88 24.95 -7.18
N ILE A 525 10.00 23.63 -7.36
CA ILE A 525 10.55 23.00 -8.56
C ILE A 525 9.56 22.98 -9.74
N LYS A 526 8.24 23.03 -9.47
CA LYS A 526 7.17 22.89 -10.49
C LYS A 526 6.49 24.20 -10.91
N GLY A 527 6.77 25.33 -10.25
CA GLY A 527 6.34 26.66 -10.69
C GLY A 527 4.84 26.97 -10.52
N THR A 528 4.10 26.19 -9.73
CA THR A 528 2.68 26.41 -9.43
C THR A 528 2.50 27.26 -8.16
N SER A 529 1.57 28.22 -8.21
CA SER A 529 1.43 29.30 -7.20
C SER A 529 0.27 29.11 -6.21
N GLU A 530 -0.35 27.93 -6.13
CA GLU A 530 -1.36 27.61 -5.10
C GLU A 530 -0.73 26.67 -4.06
N LEU A 531 -0.46 27.21 -2.86
CA LEU A 531 0.00 26.44 -1.71
C LEU A 531 -1.20 25.79 -1.02
N ALA A 532 -1.39 24.49 -1.23
CA ALA A 532 -2.33 23.69 -0.45
C ALA A 532 -1.80 23.50 0.98
N GLU A 533 -2.40 24.17 1.94
CA GLU A 533 -2.06 24.05 3.36
C GLU A 533 -2.44 22.65 3.88
N ILE A 534 -1.49 21.94 4.49
CA ILE A 534 -1.74 20.59 5.01
C ILE A 534 -2.62 20.69 6.25
N ASN A 535 -3.88 20.27 6.10
CA ASN A 535 -4.81 20.12 7.21
C ASN A 535 -4.76 18.69 7.75
N CYS A 536 -4.09 18.50 8.89
CA CYS A 536 -4.07 17.22 9.59
C CYS A 536 -5.37 17.00 10.38
N VAL A 537 -6.01 15.86 10.18
CA VAL A 537 -7.31 15.52 10.78
C VAL A 537 -7.15 14.27 11.65
N LYS A 538 -7.64 14.36 12.89
CA LYS A 538 -7.61 13.26 13.86
C LYS A 538 -8.86 12.38 13.73
N ILE A 539 -8.67 11.07 13.77
CA ILE A 539 -9.72 10.05 13.88
C ILE A 539 -9.62 9.45 15.29
N SER A 540 -10.57 9.78 16.15
CA SER A 540 -10.60 9.33 17.54
C SER A 540 -11.02 7.87 17.64
N ALA A 541 -10.93 7.30 18.85
CA ALA A 541 -11.36 5.93 19.10
C ALA A 541 -12.82 5.71 18.65
N ARG A 542 -13.02 4.71 17.77
CA ARG A 542 -14.31 4.32 17.17
C ARG A 542 -14.90 5.26 16.10
N GLU A 543 -14.27 6.39 15.80
CA GLU A 543 -14.66 7.23 14.64
C GLU A 543 -14.16 6.62 13.32
N GLN A 544 -14.88 6.80 12.23
CA GLN A 544 -14.39 6.47 10.88
C GLN A 544 -13.95 7.76 10.17
N PRO A 545 -13.01 7.70 9.20
CA PRO A 545 -12.69 8.86 8.38
C PRO A 545 -13.94 9.36 7.61
N PRO A 546 -14.03 10.66 7.32
CA PRO A 546 -15.17 11.22 6.62
C PRO A 546 -15.23 10.73 5.15
N PRO A 547 -16.41 10.67 4.51
CA PRO A 547 -16.55 10.17 3.13
C PRO A 547 -15.72 10.92 2.07
N SER A 548 -15.15 12.09 2.39
CA SER A 548 -14.21 12.82 1.54
C SER A 548 -12.85 12.13 1.37
N THR A 549 -12.53 11.10 2.17
CA THR A 549 -11.28 10.32 2.02
C THR A 549 -11.42 9.14 1.05
N ILE A 550 -12.60 8.90 0.46
CA ILE A 550 -12.86 7.73 -0.38
C ILE A 550 -12.23 7.94 -1.77
N GLY A 551 -11.16 7.19 -2.07
CA GLY A 551 -10.43 7.29 -3.34
C GLY A 551 -9.51 8.50 -3.45
N ALA A 552 -9.18 9.14 -2.30
CA ALA A 552 -8.15 10.16 -2.20
C ALA A 552 -6.90 9.53 -1.57
N SER A 553 -5.73 9.75 -2.17
CA SER A 553 -4.47 9.32 -1.56
C SER A 553 -4.25 10.06 -0.24
N SER A 554 -3.91 9.30 0.80
CA SER A 554 -3.78 9.79 2.16
C SER A 554 -2.57 9.19 2.84
N VAL A 555 -1.92 9.99 3.69
CA VAL A 555 -0.89 9.53 4.61
C VAL A 555 -1.46 9.60 6.01
N TYR A 556 -1.27 8.54 6.79
CA TYR A 556 -1.78 8.45 8.15
C TYR A 556 -0.68 8.00 9.13
N VAL A 557 -0.82 8.46 10.37
CA VAL A 557 0.03 8.12 11.50
C VAL A 557 -0.87 7.55 12.60
N MET A 558 -0.51 6.37 13.11
CA MET A 558 -1.24 5.64 14.14
C MET A 558 -0.32 5.40 15.33
N LEU A 559 -0.74 5.82 16.53
CA LEU A 559 -0.02 5.48 17.76
C LEU A 559 -0.48 4.12 18.28
N ARG A 560 0.47 3.20 18.41
CA ARG A 560 0.24 1.84 18.94
C ARG A 560 0.24 1.84 20.48
N PRO A 561 -0.40 0.84 21.14
CA PRO A 561 -0.41 0.69 22.60
C PRO A 561 0.98 0.53 23.24
N ASP A 562 1.98 0.08 22.47
CA ASP A 562 3.39 -0.02 22.86
C ASP A 562 4.15 1.32 22.78
N LYS A 563 3.43 2.42 22.54
CA LYS A 563 3.93 3.80 22.33
C LYS A 563 4.74 4.01 21.06
N LYS A 564 4.82 3.04 20.14
CA LYS A 564 5.44 3.25 18.83
C LYS A 564 4.47 3.92 17.86
N LEU A 565 4.98 4.78 17.00
CA LEU A 565 4.22 5.34 15.89
C LEU A 565 4.34 4.42 14.67
N TYR A 566 3.24 4.26 13.95
CA TYR A 566 3.17 3.58 12.67
C TYR A 566 2.73 4.62 11.63
N VAL A 567 3.54 4.85 10.61
CA VAL A 567 3.18 5.66 9.44
C VAL A 567 2.73 4.72 8.33
N GLY A 568 1.73 5.12 7.55
CA GLY A 568 1.32 4.39 6.35
C GLY A 568 0.66 5.28 5.30
N GLU A 569 0.76 4.91 4.04
CA GLU A 569 -0.09 5.46 2.96
C GLU A 569 -1.31 4.57 2.66
N THR A 570 -2.37 5.16 2.08
CA THR A 570 -3.51 4.43 1.50
C THR A 570 -4.40 5.33 0.63
N ASP A 571 -5.02 4.75 -0.41
CA ASP A 571 -6.11 5.35 -1.20
C ASP A 571 -7.51 4.96 -0.67
N ASP A 572 -7.55 4.05 0.31
CA ASP A 572 -8.73 3.64 1.09
C ASP A 572 -8.41 3.74 2.58
N LEU A 573 -8.65 4.92 3.16
CA LEU A 573 -8.39 5.17 4.58
C LEU A 573 -9.38 4.44 5.49
N GLU A 574 -10.63 4.24 5.05
CA GLU A 574 -11.66 3.58 5.85
C GLU A 574 -11.35 2.09 6.02
N GLY A 575 -11.05 1.38 4.92
CA GLY A 575 -10.63 -0.02 4.97
C GLY A 575 -9.34 -0.21 5.77
N ARG A 576 -8.37 0.72 5.66
CA ARG A 576 -7.11 0.66 6.40
C ARG A 576 -7.28 0.89 7.90
N VAL A 577 -8.08 1.86 8.32
CA VAL A 577 -8.44 2.08 9.74
C VAL A 577 -9.19 0.87 10.30
N ARG A 578 -10.11 0.28 9.52
CA ARG A 578 -10.85 -0.94 9.89
C ARG A 578 -9.92 -2.14 10.07
N ALA A 579 -8.96 -2.34 9.16
CA ALA A 579 -8.00 -3.45 9.19
C ALA A 579 -6.94 -3.33 10.31
N HIS A 580 -6.57 -2.13 10.73
CA HIS A 580 -5.73 -1.96 11.92
C HIS A 580 -6.52 -2.19 13.21
N ARG A 581 -7.78 -1.73 13.29
CA ARG A 581 -8.62 -1.87 14.49
C ARG A 581 -9.20 -3.27 14.71
N SER A 582 -9.17 -4.15 13.72
CA SER A 582 -9.53 -5.57 13.89
C SER A 582 -8.46 -6.38 14.64
N LYS A 583 -7.21 -5.90 14.68
CA LYS A 583 -6.11 -6.53 15.43
C LYS A 583 -6.29 -6.38 16.95
N ASP A 584 -5.80 -7.36 17.70
CA ASP A 584 -5.94 -7.35 19.16
C ASP A 584 -5.20 -6.17 19.81
N GLY A 585 -5.81 -5.60 20.86
CA GLY A 585 -5.35 -4.36 21.50
C GLY A 585 -5.58 -3.07 20.70
N MET A 586 -5.86 -3.13 19.39
CA MET A 586 -5.92 -1.96 18.50
C MET A 586 -7.31 -1.34 18.32
N ARG A 587 -8.38 -1.93 18.88
CA ARG A 587 -9.79 -1.52 18.67
C ARG A 587 -10.09 -0.03 18.93
N ASN A 588 -9.33 0.61 19.81
CA ASN A 588 -9.48 2.03 20.15
C ASN A 588 -8.30 2.91 19.67
N ALA A 589 -7.44 2.41 18.76
CA ALA A 589 -6.29 3.15 18.25
C ALA A 589 -6.75 4.48 17.59
N PRO A 590 -6.18 5.64 17.99
CA PRO A 590 -6.39 6.90 17.29
C PRO A 590 -5.45 6.99 16.08
N PHE A 591 -5.89 7.73 15.06
CA PHE A 591 -5.12 8.02 13.86
C PHE A 591 -5.07 9.54 13.65
N LEU A 592 -3.99 10.02 13.06
CA LEU A 592 -3.89 11.34 12.44
C LEU A 592 -3.69 11.11 10.94
N TYR A 593 -4.38 11.85 10.06
CA TYR A 593 -4.17 11.72 8.62
C TYR A 593 -4.23 13.07 7.92
N PHE A 594 -3.71 13.12 6.70
CA PHE A 594 -3.91 14.24 5.79
C PHE A 594 -4.04 13.72 4.35
N LEU A 595 -4.70 14.50 3.49
CA LEU A 595 -4.92 14.15 2.09
C LEU A 595 -3.80 14.74 1.21
N VAL A 596 -3.42 14.03 0.16
CA VAL A 596 -2.36 14.44 -0.77
C VAL A 596 -2.77 14.18 -2.23
N PRO A 597 -2.33 15.01 -3.19
CA PRO A 597 -2.64 14.83 -4.61
C PRO A 597 -1.88 13.65 -5.22
N GLY A 598 -2.39 12.44 -4.99
CA GLY A 598 -1.98 11.21 -5.65
C GLY A 598 -0.90 10.40 -4.91
N LYS A 599 -0.91 9.10 -5.18
CA LYS A 599 -0.11 8.09 -4.46
C LYS A 599 1.40 8.30 -4.51
N SER A 600 1.93 8.80 -5.63
CA SER A 600 3.37 9.09 -5.73
C SER A 600 3.84 10.13 -4.71
N MET A 601 2.99 11.10 -4.33
CA MET A 601 3.31 12.05 -3.26
C MET A 601 3.05 11.46 -1.87
N ALA A 602 2.05 10.58 -1.72
CA ALA A 602 1.82 9.85 -0.47
C ALA A 602 3.06 9.05 -0.07
N CYS A 603 3.63 8.28 -1.01
CA CYS A 603 4.79 7.42 -0.75
C CYS A 603 6.05 8.24 -0.40
N GLN A 604 6.26 9.39 -1.04
CA GLN A 604 7.36 10.29 -0.71
C GLN A 604 7.22 10.89 0.70
N LEU A 605 6.00 11.23 1.12
CA LEU A 605 5.73 11.83 2.43
C LEU A 605 5.69 10.76 3.55
N GLU A 606 5.19 9.55 3.27
CA GLU A 606 5.33 8.37 4.14
C GLU A 606 6.82 8.07 4.39
N THR A 607 7.62 7.96 3.33
CA THR A 607 9.09 7.72 3.42
C THR A 607 9.78 8.84 4.21
N LEU A 608 9.38 10.10 4.04
CA LEU A 608 9.93 11.21 4.81
C LEU A 608 9.60 11.09 6.30
N LEU A 609 8.33 10.86 6.64
CA LEU A 609 7.88 10.75 8.03
C LEU A 609 8.53 9.57 8.75
N ILE A 610 8.67 8.41 8.10
CA ILE A 610 9.37 7.24 8.65
C ILE A 610 10.83 7.58 9.00
N ASN A 611 11.51 8.35 8.16
CA ASN A 611 12.92 8.70 8.36
C ASN A 611 13.14 9.87 9.31
N GLN A 612 12.18 10.80 9.46
CA GLN A 612 12.37 12.04 10.23
C GLN A 612 11.66 12.08 11.58
N LEU A 613 10.58 11.32 11.81
CA LEU A 613 9.96 11.23 13.14
C LEU A 613 10.95 10.74 14.23
N PRO A 614 11.79 9.70 14.01
CA PRO A 614 12.74 9.25 15.02
C PRO A 614 13.73 10.34 15.46
N ASN A 615 14.15 11.22 14.54
CA ASN A 615 15.05 12.34 14.83
C ASN A 615 14.40 13.43 15.69
N HIS A 616 13.07 13.45 15.77
CA HIS A 616 12.27 14.36 16.62
C HIS A 616 11.80 13.69 17.93
N GLY A 617 12.26 12.48 18.23
CA GLY A 617 11.99 11.78 19.49
C GLY A 617 10.75 10.87 19.52
N PHE A 618 10.31 10.39 18.35
CA PHE A 618 9.05 9.66 18.12
C PHE A 618 9.21 8.21 17.66
#